data_AF-A0A1G8V2B9-F1
#
_entry.id   AF-A0A1G8V2B9-F1
#
_cell.length_a   1.000
_cell.length_b   1.000
_cell.length_c   1.000
_cell.angle_alpha   90.00
_cell.angle_beta   90.00
_cell.angle_gamma   90.00
#
_symmetry.space_group_name_H-M   'P 1'
#
loop_
_entity.id
_entity.type
_entity.pdbx_description
1 polymer ?
#
loop_
_entity_poly.entity_id
_entity_poly.type
_entity_poly.pdbx_seq_one_letter_code
_entity_poly.pdbx_strand_id
1 'polypeptide(L)'
;MKVTLKKLSFWLPVLSLFVCFYNLSGADDKNLLLFLTSPLLLWFNPQLTDLHYSMNSERAFLFVLYGIHFFSWLIFGLIIDWLYSRYKSGNHG
;
A
#
# COMPACT_ATOMS: atom_id res chain seq x y z
N MET A 1 -2.51 23.78 -2.70
CA MET A 1 -3.33 22.73 -2.06
C MET A 1 -4.32 22.00 -3.00
N LYS A 2 -4.88 22.64 -4.04
CA LYS A 2 -5.91 22.00 -4.92
C LYS A 2 -5.40 20.87 -5.85
N VAL A 3 -4.11 20.82 -6.17
CA VAL A 3 -3.57 19.84 -7.14
C VAL A 3 -3.24 18.49 -6.48
N THR A 4 -2.76 18.50 -5.23
CA THR A 4 -2.40 17.28 -4.49
C THR A 4 -3.63 16.47 -4.08
N LEU A 5 -4.76 17.12 -3.77
CA LEU A 5 -6.03 16.44 -3.45
C LEU A 5 -6.72 15.78 -4.66
N LYS A 6 -6.17 15.88 -5.88
CA LYS A 6 -6.69 15.17 -7.05
C LYS A 6 -5.78 14.03 -7.51
N LYS A 7 -4.63 13.85 -6.85
CA LYS A 7 -3.59 12.90 -7.23
C LYS A 7 -3.81 11.56 -6.54
N LEU A 8 -3.76 10.47 -7.31
CA LEU A 8 -3.88 9.13 -6.76
C LEU A 8 -2.66 8.78 -5.90
N SER A 9 -1.49 9.34 -6.20
CA SER A 9 -0.29 9.28 -5.35
C SER A 9 -0.48 9.84 -3.96
N PHE A 10 -1.49 10.67 -3.71
CA PHE A 10 -1.82 11.16 -2.38
C PHE A 10 -2.88 10.30 -1.70
N TRP A 11 -3.98 9.99 -2.40
CA TRP A 11 -5.11 9.28 -1.79
C TRP A 11 -4.86 7.80 -1.55
N LEU A 12 -4.12 7.09 -2.40
CA LEU A 12 -3.85 5.66 -2.21
C LEU A 12 -3.00 5.39 -0.96
N PRO A 13 -1.91 6.15 -0.69
CA PRO A 13 -1.19 6.04 0.58
C PRO A 13 -2.03 6.43 1.81
N VAL A 14 -2.89 7.45 1.69
CA VAL A 14 -3.79 7.84 2.79
C VAL A 14 -4.77 6.71 3.11
N LEU A 15 -5.39 6.10 2.10
CA LEU A 15 -6.24 4.93 2.28
C LEU A 15 -5.47 3.76 2.90
N SER A 16 -4.24 3.54 2.44
CA SER A 16 -3.34 2.54 2.98
C SER A 16 -3.06 2.75 4.47
N LEU A 17 -2.82 4.00 4.91
CA LEU A 17 -2.69 4.32 6.34
C LEU A 17 -3.96 4.01 7.13
N PHE A 18 -5.14 4.30 6.59
CA PHE A 18 -6.40 3.92 7.26
C PHE A 18 -6.54 2.42 7.44
N VAL A 19 -6.18 1.62 6.44
CA VAL A 19 -6.16 0.14 6.54
C VAL A 19 -5.17 -0.31 7.62
N CYS A 20 -3.95 0.25 7.63
CA CYS A 20 -2.96 -0.07 8.65
C CYS A 20 -3.41 0.32 10.06
N PHE A 21 -4.05 1.48 10.25
CA PHE A 21 -4.58 1.89 11.56
C PHE A 21 -5.77 1.03 12.01
N TYR A 22 -6.66 0.67 11.09
CA TYR A 22 -7.75 -0.24 11.37
C TYR A 22 -7.22 -1.62 11.80
N ASN A 23 -6.19 -2.10 11.12
CA ASN A 23 -5.51 -3.33 11.50
C ASN A 23 -4.83 -3.23 12.88
N LEU A 24 -4.09 -2.14 13.13
CA LEU A 24 -3.44 -1.86 14.41
C LEU A 24 -4.43 -1.77 15.58
N SER A 25 -5.66 -1.34 15.32
CA SER A 25 -6.72 -1.27 16.35
C SER A 25 -7.18 -2.64 16.86
N GLY A 26 -6.79 -3.74 16.21
CA GLY A 26 -7.27 -5.08 16.54
C GLY A 26 -8.72 -5.30 16.13
N ALA A 27 -9.17 -4.61 15.07
CA ALA A 27 -10.48 -4.86 14.44
C ALA A 27 -10.37 -5.71 13.16
N ASP A 28 -9.13 -6.00 12.73
CA ASP A 28 -8.79 -6.87 11.61
C ASP A 28 -7.78 -7.93 12.06
N ASP A 29 -8.20 -8.76 13.01
CA ASP A 29 -7.37 -9.75 13.72
C ASP A 29 -6.69 -10.76 12.79
N LYS A 30 -7.27 -10.95 11.60
CA LYS A 30 -6.80 -11.89 10.59
C LYS A 30 -5.98 -11.23 9.49
N ASN A 31 -5.70 -9.93 9.58
CA ASN A 31 -5.06 -9.14 8.53
C ASN A 31 -5.76 -9.26 7.16
N LEU A 32 -7.06 -9.56 7.15
CA LEU A 32 -7.82 -9.84 5.94
C LEU A 32 -7.87 -8.59 5.08
N LEU A 33 -8.19 -7.44 5.68
CA LEU A 33 -8.29 -6.20 4.94
C LEU A 33 -6.93 -5.82 4.37
N LEU A 34 -5.87 -5.92 5.17
CA LEU A 34 -4.49 -5.62 4.77
C LEU A 34 -4.03 -6.46 3.55
N PHE A 35 -4.31 -7.77 3.55
CA PHE A 35 -3.95 -8.64 2.43
C PHE A 35 -4.85 -8.42 1.21
N LEU A 36 -6.17 -8.25 1.40
CA LEU A 36 -7.09 -8.04 0.28
C LEU A 36 -6.82 -6.73 -0.46
N THR A 37 -6.41 -5.70 0.27
CA THR A 37 -6.12 -4.38 -0.31
C THR A 37 -4.67 -4.25 -0.78
N SER A 38 -3.85 -5.29 -0.74
CA SER A 38 -2.51 -5.24 -1.33
C SER A 38 -2.21 -6.48 -2.16
N PRO A 39 -2.37 -6.40 -3.50
CA PRO A 39 -1.99 -7.49 -4.39
C PRO A 39 -0.51 -7.85 -4.24
N LEU A 40 0.34 -6.89 -3.82
CA LEU A 40 1.75 -7.14 -3.58
C LEU A 40 1.97 -8.07 -2.37
N LEU A 41 1.23 -7.86 -1.29
CA LEU A 41 1.30 -8.75 -0.12
C LEU A 41 0.80 -10.17 -0.47
N LEU A 42 -0.26 -10.27 -1.26
CA LEU A 42 -0.76 -11.57 -1.74
C LEU A 42 0.25 -12.28 -2.65
N TRP A 43 0.89 -11.55 -3.57
CA TRP A 43 1.88 -12.11 -4.49
C TRP A 43 3.11 -12.64 -3.75
N PHE A 44 3.58 -11.92 -2.74
CA PHE A 44 4.75 -12.29 -1.95
C PHE A 44 4.41 -13.11 -0.70
N ASN A 45 3.19 -13.67 -0.60
CA ASN A 45 2.75 -14.40 0.58
C ASN A 45 3.70 -15.55 1.00
N PRO A 46 4.27 -16.37 0.09
CA PRO A 46 5.23 -17.40 0.48
C PRO A 46 6.49 -16.81 1.14
N GLN A 47 7.08 -15.78 0.53
CA GLN A 47 8.29 -15.13 1.04
C GLN A 47 8.03 -14.38 2.36
N LEU A 48 6.84 -13.80 2.51
CA LEU A 48 6.41 -13.13 3.74
C LEU A 48 6.17 -14.16 4.85
N THR A 49 5.69 -15.35 4.52
CA THR A 49 5.53 -16.46 5.48
C THR A 49 6.90 -16.91 5.98
N ASP A 50 7.87 -17.11 5.08
CA ASP A 50 9.25 -17.46 5.46
C ASP A 50 9.89 -16.36 6.32
N LEU A 51 9.68 -15.09 5.93
CA LEU A 51 10.16 -13.93 6.71
C LEU A 51 9.55 -13.92 8.11
N HIS A 52 8.24 -14.16 8.25
CA HIS A 52 7.57 -14.25 9.55
C HIS A 52 8.28 -15.26 10.45
N TYR A 53 8.51 -16.48 9.97
CA TYR A 53 9.14 -17.54 10.78
C TYR A 53 10.60 -17.23 11.15
N SER A 54 11.29 -16.43 10.34
CA SER A 54 12.65 -15.95 10.67
C SER A 54 12.68 -14.77 11.65
N MET A 55 11.55 -14.09 11.86
CA MET A 55 11.45 -12.93 12.74
C MET A 55 10.97 -13.33 14.15
N ASN A 56 11.73 -12.96 15.17
CA ASN A 56 11.40 -13.25 16.57
C ASN A 56 10.29 -12.37 17.17
N SER A 57 9.64 -11.52 16.37
CA SER A 57 8.63 -10.56 16.85
C SER A 57 7.50 -10.37 15.85
N GLU A 58 6.30 -10.79 16.25
CA GLU A 58 5.07 -10.60 15.47
C GLU A 58 4.78 -9.11 15.19
N ARG A 59 5.04 -8.24 16.18
CA ARG A 59 4.86 -6.79 16.00
C ARG A 59 5.81 -6.22 14.96
N ALA A 60 7.07 -6.66 14.96
CA ALA A 60 8.03 -6.22 13.95
C ALA A 60 7.61 -6.68 12.55
N PHE A 61 7.11 -7.91 12.42
CA PHE A 61 6.59 -8.43 11.16
C PHE A 61 5.37 -7.62 10.66
N LEU A 62 4.45 -7.25 11.54
CA LEU A 62 3.31 -6.38 11.21
C LEU A 62 3.75 -5.02 10.66
N PHE A 63 4.75 -4.37 11.28
CA PHE A 63 5.29 -3.12 10.76
C PHE A 63 5.92 -3.27 9.36
N VAL A 64 6.56 -4.41 9.08
CA VAL A 64 7.05 -4.74 7.74
C VAL A 64 5.89 -4.83 6.75
N LEU A 65 4.81 -5.54 7.10
CA LEU A 65 3.62 -5.62 6.24
C LEU A 65 3.01 -4.24 5.98
N TYR A 66 2.88 -3.39 7.01
CA TYR A 66 2.39 -2.02 6.87
C TYR A 66 3.28 -1.18 5.97
N GLY A 67 4.61 -1.32 6.11
CA GLY A 67 5.58 -0.66 5.24
C GLY A 67 5.37 -1.06 3.79
N ILE A 68 5.32 -2.36 3.50
CA ILE A 68 5.10 -2.86 2.14
C ILE A 68 3.75 -2.38 1.59
N HIS A 69 2.68 -2.43 2.39
CA HIS A 69 1.34 -1.96 2.02
C HIS A 69 1.32 -0.45 1.70
N PHE A 70 2.02 0.37 2.48
CA PHE A 70 2.10 1.81 2.25
C PHE A 70 2.90 2.15 1.01
N PHE A 71 4.13 1.63 0.90
CA PHE A 71 5.01 1.95 -0.21
C PHE A 71 4.52 1.39 -1.54
N SER A 72 3.85 0.23 -1.55
CA SER A 72 3.24 -0.30 -2.78
C SER A 72 2.20 0.68 -3.32
N TRP A 73 1.25 1.12 -2.48
CA TRP A 73 0.21 2.07 -2.88
C TRP A 73 0.75 3.45 -3.27
N LEU A 74 1.82 3.91 -2.61
CA LEU A 74 2.52 5.14 -2.98
C LEU A 74 3.13 5.02 -4.39
N ILE A 75 3.86 3.94 -4.66
CA ILE A 75 4.47 3.69 -5.97
C ILE A 75 3.40 3.54 -7.04
N PHE A 76 2.34 2.76 -6.80
CA PHE A 76 1.22 2.63 -7.73
C PHE A 76 0.57 3.98 -8.04
N GLY A 77 0.27 4.78 -7.03
CA GLY A 77 -0.32 6.11 -7.23
C GLY A 77 0.61 7.05 -8.02
N LEU A 78 1.91 7.00 -7.76
CA LEU A 78 2.91 7.78 -8.52
C LEU A 78 2.99 7.34 -9.99
N ILE A 79 2.97 6.03 -10.25
CA ILE A 79 2.99 5.47 -11.62
C ILE A 79 1.73 5.90 -12.37
N ILE A 80 0.54 5.79 -11.77
CA ILE A 80 -0.72 6.17 -12.41
C ILE A 80 -0.74 7.68 -12.70
N ASP A 81 -0.38 8.51 -11.74
CA ASP A 81 -0.34 9.97 -11.95
C ASP A 81 0.68 10.36 -13.03
N TRP A 82 1.82 9.66 -13.11
CA TRP A 82 2.83 9.86 -14.14
C TRP A 82 2.30 9.47 -15.53
N LEU A 83 1.70 8.28 -15.67
CA LEU A 83 1.09 7.81 -16.92
C LEU A 83 -0.02 8.76 -17.39
N TYR A 84 -0.88 9.20 -16.48
CA TYR A 84 -1.96 10.15 -16.79
C TYR A 84 -1.41 11.49 -17.30
N SER A 85 -0.34 11.99 -16.67
CA SER A 85 0.33 13.22 -17.09
C SER A 85 0.94 13.09 -18.49
N ARG A 86 1.54 11.93 -18.81
CA ARG A 86 2.09 11.63 -20.14
C ARG A 86 1.00 11.58 -21.20
N TYR A 87 -0.11 10.88 -20.94
CA TYR A 87 -1.23 10.77 -21.87
C TYR A 87 -1.85 12.13 -22.18
N LYS A 88 -2.07 12.96 -21.16
CA LYS A 88 -2.62 14.31 -21.34
C LYS A 88 -1.70 15.20 -22.19
N SER A 89 -0.38 15.08 -22.03
CA SER A 89 0.59 15.85 -22.81
C SER A 89 0.66 15.44 -24.28
N GLY A 90 0.33 14.18 -24.61
CA GLY A 90 0.32 13.69 -26.00
C GLY A 90 -0.92 14.06 -26.81
N ASN A 91 -2.04 14.39 -26.16
CA ASN A 91 -3.31 14.76 -26.81
C ASN A 91 -3.42 16.26 -27.17
N HIS A 92 -2.37 17.05 -26.96
CA HIS A 92 -2.31 18.49 -27.30
C HIS A 92 -1.12 18.82 -28.22
N GLY A 93 -0.52 17.81 -28.86
CA GLY A 93 0.53 17.97 -29.88
C GLY A 93 0.01 17.55 -31.25
#